data_AF-A0A1A8PAF2-F1
#
_entry.id   AF-A0A1A8PAF2-F1
#
_cell.length_a   1.000
_cell.length_b   1.000
_cell.length_c   1.000
_cell.angle_alpha   90.00
_cell.angle_beta   90.00
_cell.angle_gamma   90.00
#
_symmetry.space_group_name_H-M   'P 1'
#
loop_
_entity.id
_entity.type
_entity.pdbx_description
1 polymer ?
#
loop_
_entity_poly.entity_id
_entity_poly.type
_entity_poly.pdbx_seq_one_letter_code
_entity_poly.pdbx_strand_id
1 'polypeptide(L)'
;DSFYKGLSSEEQVLAANNDYNFDHPGAFDFELLVATLRKLKQGKSVKIPVYDFTTHRRQKDWKNVYGASVIILEGIMAFADKELLQLLDMKIFVDTDSDIRLVRRLRRDITVRGRDIEGVIKQYNKF
;
A
#
# COMPACT_ATOMS: atom_id res chain seq x y z
N ASP A 1 3.17 0.50 -0.87
CA ASP A 1 3.16 -0.41 0.29
C ASP A 1 3.47 0.18 1.66
N SER A 2 4.59 0.87 1.87
CA SER A 2 5.02 1.30 3.21
C SER A 2 4.05 2.17 4.02
N PHE A 3 3.13 2.88 3.36
CA PHE A 3 2.32 3.94 3.98
C PHE A 3 0.95 3.46 4.48
N TYR A 4 0.71 2.15 4.60
CA TYR A 4 -0.46 1.67 5.35
C TYR A 4 -0.44 2.18 6.80
N LYS A 5 -1.60 2.54 7.34
CA LYS A 5 -1.76 2.87 8.76
C LYS A 5 -1.59 1.60 9.61
N GLY A 6 -1.19 1.80 10.87
CA GLY A 6 -1.31 0.73 11.86
C GLY A 6 -2.77 0.51 12.21
N LEU A 7 -3.17 -0.76 12.35
CA LEU A 7 -4.54 -1.13 12.71
C LEU A 7 -4.78 -1.06 14.22
N SER A 8 -5.97 -0.61 14.62
CA SER A 8 -6.47 -0.76 15.99
C SER A 8 -6.64 -2.23 16.39
N SER A 9 -6.87 -2.50 17.67
CA SER A 9 -7.14 -3.87 18.14
C SER A 9 -8.38 -4.47 17.45
N GLU A 10 -9.44 -3.68 17.27
CA GLU A 10 -10.67 -4.10 16.59
C GLU A 10 -10.43 -4.36 15.10
N GLU A 11 -9.69 -3.46 14.44
CA GLU A 11 -9.35 -3.61 13.02
C GLU A 11 -8.45 -4.83 12.78
N GLN A 12 -7.56 -5.18 13.71
CA GLN A 12 -6.75 -6.40 13.62
C GLN A 12 -7.61 -7.66 13.66
N VAL A 13 -8.67 -7.68 14.48
CA VAL A 13 -9.63 -8.80 14.50
C VAL A 13 -10.37 -8.89 13.17
N LEU A 14 -10.77 -7.76 12.58
CA LEU A 14 -11.38 -7.75 11.25
C LEU A 14 -10.41 -8.25 10.18
N ALA A 15 -9.15 -7.78 10.21
CA ALA A 15 -8.12 -8.18 9.26
C ALA A 15 -7.82 -9.69 9.32
N ALA A 16 -7.71 -10.25 10.53
CA ALA A 16 -7.49 -11.70 10.72
C ALA A 16 -8.63 -12.55 10.13
N ASN A 17 -9.85 -12.01 10.09
CA ASN A 17 -11.03 -12.67 9.51
C ASN A 17 -11.25 -12.34 8.02
N ASN A 18 -10.30 -11.66 7.37
CA ASN A 18 -10.39 -11.14 6.00
C ASN A 18 -11.55 -10.16 5.79
N ASP A 19 -11.96 -9.46 6.85
CA ASP A 19 -13.10 -8.53 6.89
C ASP A 19 -12.68 -7.06 7.05
N TYR A 20 -11.41 -6.74 6.80
CA TYR A 20 -10.90 -5.37 6.74
C TYR A 20 -10.58 -4.95 5.31
N ASN A 21 -10.98 -3.73 4.94
CA ASN A 21 -10.75 -3.17 3.60
C ASN A 21 -9.41 -2.42 3.54
N PHE A 22 -8.35 -3.15 3.22
CA PHE A 22 -7.03 -2.56 2.95
C PHE A 22 -6.97 -1.79 1.62
N ASP A 23 -7.97 -1.97 0.76
CA ASP A 23 -8.04 -1.31 -0.53
C ASP A 23 -8.82 0.03 -0.41
N HIS A 24 -9.22 0.46 0.79
CA HIS A 24 -9.86 1.76 1.01
C HIS A 24 -8.83 2.90 1.18
N PRO A 25 -9.04 4.11 0.62
CA PRO A 25 -8.12 5.24 0.79
C PRO A 25 -7.78 5.56 2.26
N GLY A 26 -8.74 5.39 3.16
CA GLY A 26 -8.56 5.61 4.60
C GLY A 26 -7.52 4.70 5.28
N ALA A 27 -7.20 3.55 4.67
CA ALA A 27 -6.17 2.62 5.16
C ALA A 27 -4.74 3.14 4.96
N PHE A 28 -4.56 4.18 4.13
CA PHE A 28 -3.27 4.79 3.83
C PHE A 28 -3.06 6.09 4.60
N ASP A 29 -1.81 6.34 4.96
CA ASP A 29 -1.32 7.55 5.61
C ASP A 29 -0.80 8.52 4.55
N PHE A 30 -1.74 9.17 3.86
CA PHE A 30 -1.43 10.13 2.79
C PHE A 30 -0.67 11.35 3.30
N GLU A 31 -0.93 11.81 4.53
CA GLU A 31 -0.20 12.91 5.15
C GLU A 31 1.30 12.57 5.25
N LEU A 32 1.64 11.38 5.77
CA LEU A 32 3.02 10.92 5.84
C LEU A 32 3.64 10.73 4.46
N LEU A 33 2.89 10.17 3.50
CA LEU A 33 3.34 9.98 2.12
C LEU A 33 3.68 11.30 1.44
N VAL A 34 2.77 12.27 1.50
CA VAL A 34 2.93 13.61 0.92
C VAL A 34 4.12 14.34 1.56
N ALA A 35 4.23 14.32 2.89
CA ALA A 35 5.35 14.93 3.59
C ALA A 35 6.69 14.28 3.21
N THR A 36 6.71 12.97 3.02
CA THR A 36 7.89 12.22 2.59
C THR A 36 8.29 12.58 1.16
N LEU A 37 7.32 12.60 0.23
CA LEU A 37 7.56 12.91 -1.17
C LEU A 37 8.06 14.35 -1.36
N ARG A 38 7.52 15.32 -0.60
CA ARG A 38 8.02 16.71 -0.60
C ARG A 38 9.49 16.80 -0.22
N LYS A 39 9.91 16.07 0.83
CA LYS A 39 11.32 16.03 1.25
C LYS A 39 12.20 15.39 0.17
N LEU A 40 11.76 14.29 -0.42
CA LEU A 40 12.49 13.63 -1.51
C LEU A 40 12.65 14.54 -2.74
N LYS A 41 11.61 15.29 -3.15
CA LYS A 41 11.69 16.27 -4.25
C LYS A 41 12.66 17.43 -3.96
N GLN A 42 12.95 17.70 -2.68
CA GLN A 42 13.97 18.67 -2.27
C GLN A 42 15.39 18.06 -2.20
N GLY A 43 15.57 16.81 -2.64
CA GLY A 43 16.84 16.08 -2.55
C GLY A 43 17.21 15.63 -1.14
N LYS A 44 16.31 15.77 -0.16
CA LYS A 44 16.58 15.38 1.23
C LYS A 44 16.41 13.88 1.41
N SER A 45 17.28 13.29 2.23
CA SER A 45 17.10 11.91 2.70
C SER A 45 15.88 11.81 3.62
N VAL A 46 15.13 10.74 3.49
CA VAL A 46 13.95 10.43 4.31
C VAL A 46 14.05 9.03 4.90
N LYS A 47 13.26 8.80 5.94
CA LYS A 47 13.00 7.47 6.49
C LYS A 47 11.60 7.06 6.06
N ILE A 48 11.47 5.89 5.44
CA ILE A 48 10.19 5.30 5.03
C ILE A 48 9.87 4.15 5.99
N PRO A 49 8.64 4.06 6.53
CA PRO A 49 8.27 2.96 7.42
C PRO A 49 8.29 1.62 6.68
N VAL A 50 8.60 0.55 7.39
CA VAL A 50 8.44 -0.82 6.86
C VAL A 50 7.08 -1.35 7.32
N TYR A 51 6.28 -1.87 6.40
CA TYR A 51 4.98 -2.47 6.70
C TYR A 51 5.02 -3.97 6.49
N ASP A 52 4.52 -4.72 7.46
CA ASP A 52 4.41 -6.17 7.41
C ASP A 52 2.98 -6.59 7.07
N PHE A 53 2.83 -7.22 5.90
CA PHE A 53 1.55 -7.68 5.38
C PHE A 53 1.02 -8.95 6.04
N THR A 54 1.88 -9.70 6.74
CA THR A 54 1.48 -10.90 7.47
C THR A 54 0.87 -10.53 8.81
N THR A 55 1.44 -9.54 9.49
CA THR A 55 0.97 -9.07 10.81
C THR A 55 0.09 -7.82 10.75
N HIS A 56 -0.07 -7.21 9.58
CA HIS A 56 -0.79 -5.96 9.35
C HIS A 56 -0.32 -4.80 10.22
N ARG A 57 0.99 -4.72 10.47
CA ARG A 57 1.60 -3.74 11.38
C ARG A 57 2.76 -3.01 10.72
N ARG A 58 2.93 -1.74 11.10
CA ARG A 58 4.19 -1.01 10.88
C ARG A 58 5.25 -1.61 11.80
N GLN A 59 6.38 -1.94 11.21
CA GLN A 59 7.56 -2.37 11.95
C GLN A 59 8.19 -1.18 12.66
N LYS A 60 9.00 -1.47 13.69
CA LYS A 60 9.82 -0.44 14.37
C LYS A 60 10.92 0.10 13.47
N ASP A 61 11.35 -0.71 12.50
CA ASP A 61 12.41 -0.37 11.57
C ASP A 61 11.91 0.53 10.45
N TRP A 62 12.81 1.41 10.01
CA TRP A 62 12.58 2.33 8.91
C TRP A 62 13.68 2.15 7.87
N LYS A 63 13.29 2.22 6.60
CA LYS A 63 14.21 2.19 5.47
C LYS A 63 14.67 3.60 5.16
N ASN A 64 15.98 3.82 5.13
CA ASN A 64 16.54 5.08 4.63
C ASN A 64 16.44 5.13 3.11
N VAL A 65 15.93 6.24 2.59
CA VAL A 65 15.89 6.54 1.16
C VAL A 65 16.50 7.91 0.94
N TYR A 66 17.48 7.97 0.04
CA TYR A 66 18.16 9.21 -0.32
C TYR A 66 17.42 9.90 -1.46
N GLY A 67 17.63 11.21 -1.60
CA GLY A 67 17.13 11.95 -2.74
C GLY A 67 17.63 11.34 -4.05
N ALA A 68 16.76 11.29 -5.05
CA ALA A 68 17.05 10.78 -6.37
C ALA A 68 16.53 11.76 -7.43
N SER A 69 17.19 11.81 -8.59
CA SER A 69 16.74 12.62 -9.72
C SER A 69 15.41 12.14 -10.30
N VAL A 70 15.12 10.85 -10.17
CA VAL A 70 13.86 10.23 -10.58
C VAL A 70 13.31 9.43 -9.40
N ILE A 71 12.04 9.66 -9.07
CA ILE A 71 11.33 8.96 -8.00
C ILE A 71 10.12 8.28 -8.64
N ILE A 72 10.04 6.96 -8.53
CA ILE A 72 8.89 6.18 -8.95
C ILE A 72 8.03 5.92 -7.72
N LEU A 73 6.83 6.51 -7.71
CA LEU A 73 5.81 6.19 -6.73
C LEU A 73 4.81 5.22 -7.37
N GLU A 74 4.60 4.09 -6.71
CA GLU A 74 3.60 3.09 -7.12
C GLU A 74 2.62 2.80 -5.97
N GLY A 75 1.41 2.38 -6.35
CA GLY A 75 0.40 1.91 -5.41
C GLY A 75 -1.00 1.95 -5.99
N ILE A 76 -1.88 1.09 -5.48
CA ILE A 76 -3.28 0.97 -5.93
C ILE A 76 -4.10 2.26 -5.74
N MET A 77 -3.67 3.12 -4.81
CA MET A 77 -4.32 4.40 -4.48
C MET A 77 -3.44 5.63 -4.76
N ALA A 78 -2.45 5.51 -5.65
CA ALA A 78 -1.52 6.61 -5.96
C ALA A 78 -2.23 7.87 -6.52
N PHE A 79 -3.44 7.73 -7.08
CA PHE A 79 -4.23 8.83 -7.63
C PHE A 79 -5.46 9.20 -6.78
N ALA A 80 -5.59 8.66 -5.56
CA ALA A 80 -6.76 8.90 -4.71
C ALA A 80 -6.70 10.25 -3.97
N ASP A 81 -5.50 10.72 -3.61
CA ASP A 81 -5.31 11.94 -2.82
C ASP A 81 -4.96 13.16 -3.71
N LYS A 82 -5.66 14.28 -3.48
CA LYS A 82 -5.51 15.49 -4.30
C LYS A 82 -4.16 16.17 -4.11
N GLU A 83 -3.64 16.19 -2.88
CA GLU A 83 -2.38 16.85 -2.56
C GLU A 83 -1.20 16.05 -3.15
N LEU A 84 -1.28 14.72 -3.08
CA LEU A 84 -0.35 13.82 -3.73
C LEU A 84 -0.32 14.05 -5.25
N LEU A 85 -1.48 14.13 -5.91
CA LEU A 85 -1.59 14.33 -7.36
C LEU A 85 -0.89 15.60 -7.85
N GLN A 86 -0.86 16.65 -7.04
CA GLN A 86 -0.17 17.92 -7.33
C GLN A 86 1.36 17.77 -7.30
N LEU A 87 1.88 16.75 -6.61
CA LEU A 87 3.33 16.48 -6.52
C LEU A 87 3.83 15.60 -7.67
N LEU A 88 2.95 14.92 -8.41
CA LEU A 88 3.31 13.96 -9.46
C LEU A 88 3.49 14.66 -10.81
N ASP A 89 4.71 14.58 -11.35
CA ASP A 89 5.08 15.18 -12.64
C ASP A 89 4.58 14.34 -13.83
N MET A 90 4.53 13.01 -13.68
CA MET A 90 3.99 12.06 -14.65
C MET A 90 3.07 11.06 -13.95
N LYS A 91 1.97 10.68 -14.60
CA LYS A 91 0.96 9.77 -14.07
C LYS A 91 0.74 8.64 -15.08
N ILE A 92 0.99 7.41 -14.65
CA ILE A 92 0.83 6.20 -15.47
C ILE A 92 -0.19 5.30 -14.77
N PHE A 93 -1.21 4.89 -15.51
CA PHE A 93 -2.18 3.89 -15.07
C PHE A 93 -1.97 2.62 -15.87
N VAL A 94 -1.83 1.48 -15.19
CA VAL A 94 -1.71 0.17 -15.84
C VAL A 94 -3.08 -0.48 -15.84
N ASP A 95 -3.71 -0.52 -17.02
CA ASP A 95 -4.97 -1.21 -17.21
C ASP A 95 -4.74 -2.67 -17.59
N THR A 96 -5.49 -3.58 -16.99
CA THR A 96 -5.37 -5.02 -17.20
C THR A 96 -6.69 -5.68 -16.79
N ASP A 97 -7.10 -6.68 -17.56
CA ASP A 97 -8.34 -7.43 -17.34
C ASP A 97 -8.45 -7.98 -15.91
N SER A 98 -9.66 -7.91 -15.36
CA SER A 98 -9.92 -8.21 -13.96
C SER A 98 -9.63 -9.65 -13.60
N ASP A 99 -9.88 -10.59 -14.51
CA ASP A 99 -9.58 -12.02 -14.37
C ASP A 99 -8.06 -12.28 -14.31
N ILE A 100 -7.27 -11.64 -15.20
CA ILE A 100 -5.81 -11.72 -15.19
C ILE A 100 -5.27 -11.18 -13.86
N ARG A 101 -5.78 -10.04 -13.39
CA ARG A 101 -5.38 -9.46 -12.10
C ARG A 101 -5.72 -10.38 -10.94
N LEU A 102 -6.91 -10.97 -10.93
CA LEU A 102 -7.35 -11.90 -9.88
C LEU A 102 -6.45 -13.15 -9.84
N VAL A 103 -6.18 -13.77 -10.99
CA VAL A 103 -5.29 -14.95 -11.09
C VAL A 103 -3.89 -14.62 -10.57
N ARG A 104 -3.34 -13.46 -10.94
CA ARG A 104 -2.04 -12.98 -10.43
C ARG A 104 -2.06 -12.74 -8.93
N ARG A 105 -3.12 -12.12 -8.40
CA ARG A 105 -3.31 -11.87 -6.96
C ARG A 105 -3.39 -13.18 -6.18
N LEU A 106 -4.21 -14.14 -6.62
CA LEU A 106 -4.34 -15.45 -5.99
C LEU A 106 -3.00 -16.17 -5.93
N ARG A 107 -2.29 -16.25 -7.07
CA ARG A 107 -0.97 -16.89 -7.13
C ARG A 107 -0.01 -16.25 -6.12
N ARG A 108 0.12 -14.92 -6.12
CA ARG A 108 1.02 -14.20 -5.21
C ARG A 108 0.64 -14.40 -3.73
N ASP A 109 -0.62 -14.18 -3.39
CA ASP A 109 -1.06 -14.19 -2.00
C ASP A 109 -1.00 -15.60 -1.39
N ILE A 110 -1.22 -16.65 -2.18
CA ILE A 110 -1.08 -18.05 -1.73
C ILE A 110 0.40 -18.44 -1.63
N THR A 111 1.20 -18.25 -2.70
CA THR A 111 2.57 -18.79 -2.72
C THR A 111 3.58 -17.97 -1.94
N VAL A 112 3.41 -16.64 -1.88
CA VAL A 112 4.39 -15.73 -1.26
C VAL A 112 3.96 -15.32 0.15
N ARG A 113 2.66 -15.13 0.39
CA ARG A 113 2.13 -14.65 1.67
C ARG A 113 1.48 -15.75 2.52
N GLY A 114 1.36 -16.97 2.00
CA GLY A 114 0.80 -18.11 2.74
C GLY A 114 -0.68 -17.95 3.10
N ARG A 115 -1.44 -17.14 2.34
CA ARG A 115 -2.87 -16.92 2.61
C ARG A 115 -3.72 -18.07 2.07
N ASP A 116 -4.83 -18.32 2.75
CA ASP A 116 -5.85 -19.26 2.30
C ASP A 116 -6.66 -18.72 1.10
N ILE A 117 -7.01 -19.62 0.17
CA ILE A 117 -7.68 -19.27 -1.08
C ILE A 117 -9.08 -18.71 -0.84
N GLU A 118 -9.86 -19.32 0.07
CA GLU A 118 -11.22 -18.87 0.39
C GLU A 118 -11.18 -17.48 1.02
N GLY A 119 -10.21 -17.23 1.91
CA GLY A 119 -9.98 -15.91 2.50
C GLY A 119 -9.66 -14.82 1.46
N VAL A 120 -8.82 -15.12 0.47
CA VAL A 120 -8.48 -14.17 -0.59
C VAL A 120 -9.68 -13.88 -1.50
N ILE A 121 -10.44 -14.91 -1.88
CA ILE A 121 -11.64 -14.76 -2.72
C ILE A 121 -12.73 -14.00 -1.97
N LYS A 122 -12.99 -14.32 -0.69
CA LYS A 122 -13.92 -13.59 0.17
C LYS A 122 -13.60 -12.10 0.18
N GLN A 123 -12.32 -11.75 0.39
CA GLN A 123 -11.90 -10.36 0.43
C GLN A 123 -12.09 -9.65 -0.91
N TYR A 124 -11.72 -10.31 -2.03
CA TYR A 124 -11.85 -9.74 -3.39
C TYR A 124 -13.31 -9.51 -3.80
N ASN A 125 -14.24 -10.37 -3.39
CA ASN A 125 -15.65 -10.22 -3.74
C ASN A 125 -16.38 -9.22 -2.83
N LYS A 126 -15.88 -8.99 -1.60
CA LYS A 126 -16.51 -8.12 -0.61
C LYS A 126 -16.12 -6.65 -0.76
N PHE A 127 -14.89 -6.38 -1.19
CA PHE A 127 -14.29 -5.04 -1.26
C PHE A 127 -13.76 -4.76 -2.67
#